data_AF-A0A8T5AY79-F1
#
_entry.id   AF-A0A8T5AY79-F1
#
_cell.length_a   1.000
_cell.length_b   1.000
_cell.length_c   1.000
_cell.angle_alpha   90.00
_cell.angle_beta   90.00
_cell.angle_gamma   90.00
#
_symmetry.space_group_name_H-M   'P 1'
#
loop_
_entity.id
_entity.type
_entity.pdbx_description
1 polymer ?
#
loop_
_entity_poly.entity_id
_entity_poly.type
_entity_poly.pdbx_seq_one_letter_code
_entity_poly.pdbx_strand_id
1 'polypeptide(L)'
;EISRRFPRYTEPAHDPEWLHAFMERTVRMVERDKNHPCVIIWSLGNESGYGPNHDALAGWIHGYDPTRPVHYEGTIRTGERKISRSVDIISIMYPSLDRLRELAEDPEDDRPIIMCEYAHSMGNSTGNLKEYWEMIRKYKRLCGGFIWDWVDQGIKKKTPEGIEYWAYGGDFGDIPNDGNFCINGLIWPNRKPHPAIWECKKIQQPVEAEAIDLLKGVFRILNRYDFTDLSILDISWELTEDGEVIQEGSLPKLYTPPHESEVVTVPFKIPDTLKPGAEYYLTIRYRLSKDTLWAEKGFEVGWSQFKMPFTVPPRPEIKLSDMPPLKLDENSEKIAILGEKFSLTIDKSAGCLCSLIYDGFNLIKNGPLLNVWRAPTDNDVPRLAPIWRSAGLDRLRHVVRSIRAERVADQLVHVVIESSLNTPENVEKFNCTYIYKVYGSGDIIIETNVKPGSNLPPHLPRIGLQLTIPGGFENFTWFGRGPHENYCDRKEGALVGVYSSTVDEQYVPYIKPQENGNKTDVRWVALTNNLGLGILAVGMPLMEVSAHHYTIGAFEGAKHTCDLKRREDITLNLDYMQSGLGGGSCGPDTLPQYLVKPEPVTFRIRLRPISPGESPMKLSKQVIKD
;
A
#
# COMPACT_ATOMS: atom_id res chain seq x y z
N GLU A 1 9.72 -3.33 42.84
CA GLU A 1 9.29 -3.67 44.22
C GLU A 1 7.80 -3.39 44.54
N ILE A 2 6.90 -3.28 43.55
CA ILE A 2 5.45 -3.08 43.77
C ILE A 2 4.62 -4.35 43.42
N SER A 3 5.25 -5.50 43.17
CA SER A 3 4.55 -6.75 42.80
C SER A 3 4.17 -7.66 43.98
N ARG A 4 4.34 -7.24 45.23
CA ARG A 4 4.15 -8.12 46.42
C ARG A 4 2.97 -7.75 47.34
N ARG A 5 1.99 -6.96 46.91
CA ARG A 5 0.87 -6.50 47.78
C ARG A 5 -0.55 -6.62 47.22
N PHE A 6 -0.78 -7.45 46.21
CA PHE A 6 -2.14 -7.86 45.84
C PHE A 6 -2.30 -9.37 46.10
N PRO A 7 -3.43 -9.83 46.67
CA PRO A 7 -3.72 -11.26 46.69
C PRO A 7 -3.62 -11.78 45.25
N ARG A 8 -3.15 -13.03 45.09
CA ARG A 8 -3.22 -13.70 43.78
C ARG A 8 -4.69 -13.74 43.38
N TYR A 9 -5.15 -12.79 42.58
CA TYR A 9 -6.49 -12.84 42.02
C TYR A 9 -6.51 -14.06 41.11
N THR A 10 -7.28 -15.06 41.50
CA THR A 10 -7.64 -16.15 40.60
C THR A 10 -8.39 -15.52 39.43
N GLU A 11 -7.93 -15.74 38.21
CA GLU A 11 -8.65 -15.24 37.04
C GLU A 11 -10.09 -15.78 37.05
N PRO A 12 -11.11 -15.00 36.63
CA PRO A 12 -12.50 -15.46 36.63
C PRO A 12 -12.74 -16.79 35.89
N ALA A 13 -11.87 -17.14 34.93
CA ALA A 13 -11.87 -18.42 34.24
C ALA A 13 -11.59 -19.64 35.15
N HIS A 14 -10.84 -19.43 36.24
CA HIS A 14 -10.42 -20.44 37.20
C HIS A 14 -11.20 -20.42 38.51
N ASP A 15 -11.94 -19.34 38.77
CA ASP A 15 -12.67 -19.16 40.02
C ASP A 15 -14.11 -19.73 39.91
N PRO A 16 -14.46 -20.77 40.68
CA PRO A 16 -15.79 -21.39 40.61
C PRO A 16 -16.92 -20.45 41.04
N GLU A 17 -16.67 -19.38 41.80
CA GLU A 17 -17.70 -18.38 42.12
C GLU A 17 -18.25 -17.70 40.85
N TRP A 18 -17.44 -17.63 39.79
CA TRP A 18 -17.82 -17.04 38.51
C TRP A 18 -18.51 -18.02 37.55
N LEU A 19 -18.51 -19.33 37.85
CA LEU A 19 -19.06 -20.34 36.94
C LEU A 19 -20.51 -20.04 36.52
N HIS A 20 -21.36 -19.64 37.47
CA HIS A 20 -22.75 -19.31 37.17
C HIS A 20 -22.86 -18.16 36.16
N ALA A 21 -22.04 -17.11 36.31
CA ALA A 21 -22.06 -15.97 35.40
C ALA A 21 -21.57 -16.34 33.98
N PHE A 22 -20.58 -17.23 33.88
CA PHE A 22 -20.15 -17.80 32.60
C PHE A 22 -21.29 -18.60 31.96
N MET A 23 -21.84 -19.58 32.70
CA MET A 23 -22.91 -20.45 32.22
C MET A 23 -24.13 -19.66 31.76
N GLU A 24 -24.58 -18.65 32.52
CA GLU A 24 -25.77 -17.87 32.16
C GLU A 24 -25.60 -17.15 30.80
N ARG A 25 -24.42 -16.54 30.55
CA ARG A 25 -24.14 -15.85 29.28
C ARG A 25 -24.15 -16.82 28.10
N THR A 26 -23.51 -17.97 28.26
CA THR A 26 -23.43 -19.01 27.23
C THR A 26 -24.79 -19.63 26.94
N VAL A 27 -25.51 -20.06 27.98
CA VAL A 27 -26.83 -20.69 27.83
C VAL A 27 -27.80 -19.72 27.16
N ARG A 28 -27.82 -18.44 27.57
CA ARG A 28 -28.71 -17.44 26.97
C ARG A 28 -28.40 -17.17 25.50
N MET A 29 -27.13 -17.19 25.11
CA MET A 29 -26.74 -17.06 23.69
C MET A 29 -27.24 -18.25 22.88
N VAL A 30 -26.90 -19.47 23.29
CA VAL A 30 -27.24 -20.69 22.55
C VAL A 30 -28.76 -20.89 22.48
N GLU A 31 -29.47 -20.74 23.60
CA GLU A 31 -30.92 -20.88 23.65
C GLU A 31 -31.64 -19.92 22.71
N ARG A 32 -31.17 -18.66 22.65
CA ARG A 32 -31.74 -17.65 21.76
C ARG A 32 -31.48 -17.98 20.29
N ASP A 33 -30.26 -18.41 19.95
CA ASP A 33 -29.78 -18.37 18.56
C ASP A 33 -29.70 -19.74 17.85
N LYS A 34 -29.89 -20.86 18.56
CA LYS A 34 -29.72 -22.25 18.05
C LYS A 34 -30.45 -22.61 16.76
N ASN A 35 -31.52 -21.90 16.42
CA ASN A 35 -32.32 -22.17 15.22
C ASN A 35 -31.87 -21.38 13.98
N HIS A 36 -30.84 -20.53 14.09
CA HIS A 36 -30.34 -19.76 12.96
C HIS A 36 -29.32 -20.56 12.14
N PRO A 37 -29.56 -20.81 10.84
CA PRO A 37 -28.65 -21.58 10.00
C PRO A 37 -27.37 -20.81 9.62
N CYS A 38 -27.38 -19.47 9.73
CA CYS A 38 -26.19 -18.66 9.52
C CYS A 38 -25.19 -18.74 10.69
N VAL A 39 -25.64 -19.17 11.88
CA VAL A 39 -24.76 -19.46 13.00
C VAL A 39 -24.19 -20.86 12.77
N ILE A 40 -22.88 -20.97 12.56
CA ILE A 40 -22.20 -22.23 12.24
C ILE A 40 -21.17 -22.65 13.29
N ILE A 41 -20.79 -21.76 14.22
CA ILE A 41 -19.78 -21.99 15.26
C ILE A 41 -20.25 -21.27 16.53
N TRP A 42 -20.06 -21.87 17.70
CA TRP A 42 -20.23 -21.20 18.99
C TRP A 42 -18.89 -20.76 19.56
N SER A 43 -18.72 -19.46 19.83
CA SER A 43 -17.57 -18.95 20.58
C SER A 43 -17.89 -18.84 22.07
N LEU A 44 -16.97 -19.28 22.94
CA LEU A 44 -17.15 -19.21 24.39
C LEU A 44 -16.91 -17.81 25.00
N GLY A 45 -16.36 -16.88 24.22
CA GLY A 45 -15.98 -15.55 24.70
C GLY A 45 -14.72 -15.03 23.98
N ASN A 46 -14.08 -14.02 24.58
CA ASN A 46 -12.89 -13.39 24.03
C ASN A 46 -11.92 -12.96 25.12
N GLU A 47 -10.64 -13.33 25.00
CA GLU A 47 -9.53 -12.88 25.85
C GLU A 47 -9.80 -12.87 27.37
N SER A 48 -10.61 -13.82 27.87
CA SER A 48 -11.02 -13.91 29.27
C SER A 48 -10.24 -14.96 30.08
N GLY A 49 -8.99 -15.21 29.70
CA GLY A 49 -8.18 -16.32 30.23
C GLY A 49 -8.68 -17.69 29.75
N TYR A 50 -8.19 -18.78 30.33
CA TYR A 50 -8.75 -20.12 30.08
C TYR A 50 -8.68 -20.95 31.36
N GLY A 51 -9.71 -21.75 31.64
CA GLY A 51 -9.80 -22.52 32.87
C GLY A 51 -11.08 -23.36 32.95
N PRO A 52 -11.31 -24.08 34.07
CA PRO A 52 -12.40 -25.03 34.22
C PRO A 52 -13.80 -24.48 33.92
N ASN A 53 -14.03 -23.18 34.12
CA ASN A 53 -15.30 -22.55 33.75
C ASN A 53 -15.56 -22.64 32.24
N HIS A 54 -14.54 -22.46 31.40
CA HIS A 54 -14.66 -22.61 29.95
C HIS A 54 -14.88 -24.08 29.55
N ASP A 55 -14.25 -25.03 30.23
CA ASP A 55 -14.47 -26.46 29.96
C ASP A 55 -15.91 -26.87 30.28
N ALA A 56 -16.49 -26.32 31.35
CA ALA A 56 -17.90 -26.52 31.68
C ALA A 56 -18.83 -25.92 30.62
N LEU A 57 -18.52 -24.73 30.10
CA LEU A 57 -19.26 -24.12 28.99
C LEU A 57 -19.24 -25.03 27.75
N ALA A 58 -18.05 -25.44 27.32
CA ALA A 58 -17.87 -26.26 26.14
C ALA A 58 -18.61 -27.59 26.27
N GLY A 59 -18.43 -28.29 27.40
CA GLY A 59 -19.10 -29.57 27.67
C GLY A 59 -20.64 -29.44 27.68
N TRP A 60 -21.18 -28.32 28.18
CA TRP A 60 -22.62 -28.07 28.11
C TRP A 60 -23.09 -27.86 26.67
N ILE A 61 -22.38 -27.06 25.86
CA ILE A 61 -22.74 -26.83 24.45
C ILE A 61 -22.69 -28.14 23.68
N HIS A 62 -21.62 -28.93 23.81
CA HIS A 62 -21.50 -30.23 23.13
C HIS A 62 -22.63 -31.20 23.50
N GLY A 63 -23.09 -31.18 24.75
CA GLY A 63 -24.22 -31.98 25.21
C GLY A 63 -25.58 -31.47 24.73
N TYR A 64 -25.74 -30.16 24.55
CA TYR A 64 -27.00 -29.52 24.23
C TYR A 64 -27.22 -29.32 22.71
N ASP A 65 -26.23 -28.79 22.00
CA ASP A 65 -26.25 -28.57 20.54
C ASP A 65 -25.05 -29.27 19.87
N PRO A 66 -25.17 -30.56 19.52
CA PRO A 66 -24.11 -31.29 18.85
C PRO A 66 -23.99 -30.94 17.35
N THR A 67 -24.79 -30.00 16.83
CA THR A 67 -24.82 -29.68 15.39
C THR A 67 -23.77 -28.67 14.96
N ARG A 68 -23.10 -28.00 15.92
CA ARG A 68 -22.12 -26.94 15.67
C ARG A 68 -20.85 -27.14 16.49
N PRO A 69 -19.66 -26.86 15.92
CA PRO A 69 -18.41 -26.83 16.65
C PRO A 69 -18.33 -25.67 17.66
N VAL A 70 -17.54 -25.90 18.71
CA VAL A 70 -17.18 -24.94 19.75
C VAL A 70 -15.78 -24.39 19.49
N HIS A 71 -15.65 -23.08 19.66
CA HIS A 71 -14.45 -22.29 19.44
C HIS A 71 -14.13 -21.47 20.68
N TYR A 72 -12.85 -21.40 21.06
CA TYR A 72 -12.38 -20.41 22.03
C TYR A 72 -10.87 -20.23 21.92
N GLU A 73 -10.45 -18.99 21.67
CA GLU A 73 -9.04 -18.67 21.47
C GLU A 73 -8.20 -18.81 22.73
N GLY A 74 -8.75 -18.52 23.91
CA GLY A 74 -7.99 -18.58 25.17
C GLY A 74 -7.34 -19.94 25.44
N THR A 75 -7.85 -21.03 24.84
CA THR A 75 -7.24 -22.37 24.93
C THR A 75 -5.80 -22.46 24.42
N ILE A 76 -5.40 -21.61 23.46
CA ILE A 76 -4.03 -21.59 22.92
C ILE A 76 -3.08 -20.72 23.75
N ARG A 77 -3.62 -19.85 24.62
CA ARG A 77 -2.86 -18.86 25.39
C ARG A 77 -2.33 -19.37 26.73
N THR A 78 -2.59 -20.62 27.08
CA THR A 78 -2.21 -21.22 28.38
C THR A 78 -0.70 -21.43 28.57
N GLY A 79 0.07 -21.37 27.48
CA GLY A 79 1.50 -21.74 27.47
C GLY A 79 1.74 -23.24 27.59
N GLU A 80 0.68 -24.06 27.63
CA GLU A 80 0.80 -25.51 27.59
C GLU A 80 1.18 -25.99 26.19
N ARG A 81 1.91 -27.11 26.13
CA ARG A 81 2.33 -27.69 24.84
C ARG A 81 1.14 -28.18 24.01
N LYS A 82 0.09 -28.68 24.67
CA LYS A 82 -1.11 -29.21 24.00
C LYS A 82 -2.26 -28.25 24.22
N ILE A 83 -2.93 -27.88 23.13
CA ILE A 83 -4.13 -27.05 23.17
C ILE A 83 -5.29 -27.94 23.63
N SER A 84 -6.06 -27.48 24.63
CA SER A 84 -7.17 -28.26 25.17
C SER A 84 -8.13 -28.74 24.09
N ARG A 85 -8.58 -29.99 24.20
CA ARG A 85 -9.57 -30.62 23.31
C ARG A 85 -11.01 -30.36 23.75
N SER A 86 -11.24 -29.46 24.72
CA SER A 86 -12.61 -28.99 25.01
C SER A 86 -13.19 -28.13 23.89
N VAL A 87 -12.38 -27.67 22.93
CA VAL A 87 -12.82 -26.95 21.73
C VAL A 87 -12.50 -27.72 20.45
N ASP A 88 -13.32 -27.52 19.42
CA ASP A 88 -13.25 -28.27 18.15
C ASP A 88 -12.35 -27.62 17.11
N ILE A 89 -12.01 -26.34 17.31
CA ILE A 89 -11.23 -25.51 16.39
C ILE A 89 -10.01 -24.96 17.12
N ILE A 90 -8.83 -25.07 16.52
CA ILE A 90 -7.66 -24.31 16.97
C ILE A 90 -7.86 -22.87 16.53
N SER A 91 -8.13 -22.01 17.51
CA SER A 91 -8.25 -20.58 17.27
C SER A 91 -6.99 -19.85 17.70
N ILE A 92 -6.60 -18.86 16.92
CA ILE A 92 -5.45 -18.01 17.24
C ILE A 92 -5.69 -16.57 16.77
N MET A 93 -5.24 -15.59 17.55
CA MET A 93 -5.22 -14.19 17.14
C MET A 93 -3.83 -13.78 16.64
N TYR A 94 -3.81 -13.02 15.54
CA TYR A 94 -2.62 -12.35 14.98
C TYR A 94 -1.33 -13.20 14.88
N PRO A 95 -1.40 -14.47 14.42
CA PRO A 95 -0.20 -15.30 14.34
C PRO A 95 0.77 -14.80 13.28
N SER A 96 2.07 -14.97 13.51
CA SER A 96 3.04 -14.90 12.41
C SER A 96 2.81 -16.04 11.41
N LEU A 97 3.30 -15.86 10.18
CA LEU A 97 3.25 -16.91 9.15
C LEU A 97 4.00 -18.18 9.62
N ASP A 98 5.12 -18.04 10.31
CA ASP A 98 5.84 -19.19 10.86
C ASP A 98 5.01 -19.92 11.93
N ARG A 99 4.31 -19.18 12.80
CA ARG A 99 3.45 -19.79 13.80
C ARG A 99 2.27 -20.54 13.16
N LEU A 100 1.68 -20.00 12.10
CA LEU A 100 0.66 -20.71 11.34
C LEU A 100 1.19 -22.00 10.71
N ARG A 101 2.43 -21.97 10.20
CA ARG A 101 3.07 -23.15 9.62
C ARG A 101 3.26 -24.23 10.67
N GLU A 102 3.81 -23.87 11.82
CA GLU A 102 3.98 -24.78 12.96
C GLU A 102 2.67 -25.45 13.36
N LEU A 103 1.60 -24.67 13.49
CA LEU A 103 0.28 -25.22 13.85
C LEU A 103 -0.27 -26.15 12.76
N ALA A 104 -0.12 -25.78 11.48
CA ALA A 104 -0.63 -26.58 10.37
C ALA A 104 0.12 -27.91 10.19
N GLU A 105 1.40 -27.95 10.54
CA GLU A 105 2.29 -29.11 10.39
C GLU A 105 2.36 -30.00 11.65
N ASP A 106 1.72 -29.61 12.76
CA ASP A 106 1.69 -30.39 13.99
C ASP A 106 0.99 -31.75 13.77
N PRO A 107 1.68 -32.90 13.89
CA PRO A 107 1.08 -34.21 13.68
C PRO A 107 0.20 -34.70 14.84
N GLU A 108 0.25 -34.05 16.01
CA GLU A 108 -0.48 -34.47 17.22
C GLU A 108 -1.89 -33.85 17.32
N ASP A 109 -2.23 -32.95 16.40
CA ASP A 109 -3.51 -32.28 16.34
C ASP A 109 -4.05 -32.28 14.91
N ASP A 110 -5.32 -32.61 14.76
CA ASP A 110 -6.00 -32.81 13.48
C ASP A 110 -7.10 -31.77 13.23
N ARG A 111 -7.35 -30.90 14.22
CA ARG A 111 -8.40 -29.88 14.15
C ARG A 111 -8.11 -28.82 13.08
N PRO A 112 -9.16 -28.21 12.50
CA PRO A 112 -9.01 -27.02 11.66
C PRO A 112 -8.48 -25.85 12.49
N ILE A 113 -7.76 -24.97 11.81
CA ILE A 113 -7.16 -23.77 12.37
C ILE A 113 -7.84 -22.56 11.74
N ILE A 114 -8.39 -21.69 12.57
CA ILE A 114 -9.03 -20.46 12.15
C ILE A 114 -8.41 -19.30 12.92
N MET A 115 -7.99 -18.26 12.19
CA MET A 115 -7.58 -17.04 12.85
C MET A 115 -8.84 -16.25 13.23
N CYS A 116 -9.23 -16.26 14.51
CA CYS A 116 -10.40 -15.51 14.95
C CYS A 116 -10.20 -14.01 14.80
N GLU A 117 -8.95 -13.55 14.79
CA GLU A 117 -8.54 -12.19 14.42
C GLU A 117 -7.20 -12.28 13.68
N TYR A 118 -7.07 -11.61 12.54
CA TYR A 118 -5.79 -11.41 11.85
C TYR A 118 -5.82 -10.13 11.02
N ALA A 119 -4.67 -9.75 10.45
CA ALA A 119 -4.54 -8.59 9.55
C ALA A 119 -5.18 -7.31 10.13
N HIS A 120 -4.74 -6.90 11.32
CA HIS A 120 -5.26 -5.72 12.01
C HIS A 120 -5.24 -4.48 11.11
N SER A 121 -6.40 -3.87 10.87
CA SER A 121 -6.62 -2.89 9.81
C SER A 121 -6.67 -1.44 10.31
N MET A 122 -6.01 -1.16 11.44
CA MET A 122 -5.89 0.18 12.03
C MET A 122 -5.12 1.16 11.13
N GLY A 123 -5.81 2.24 10.75
CA GLY A 123 -5.26 3.25 9.85
C GLY A 123 -4.86 2.67 8.48
N ASN A 124 -3.73 3.13 7.95
CA ASN A 124 -3.12 2.59 6.74
C ASN A 124 -2.36 1.28 7.05
N SER A 125 -3.04 0.14 6.90
CA SER A 125 -2.56 -1.17 7.33
C SER A 125 -2.92 -2.28 6.32
N THR A 126 -3.14 -3.50 6.81
CA THR A 126 -3.54 -4.69 6.04
C THR A 126 -2.46 -5.10 5.02
N GLY A 127 -1.20 -4.88 5.38
CA GLY A 127 -0.06 -5.43 4.64
C GLY A 127 0.00 -6.95 4.76
N ASN A 128 0.64 -7.59 3.78
CA ASN A 128 0.95 -9.03 3.78
C ASN A 128 -0.26 -9.97 3.75
N LEU A 129 -1.43 -9.47 3.35
CA LEU A 129 -2.65 -10.30 3.23
C LEU A 129 -2.47 -11.42 2.22
N LYS A 130 -1.72 -11.17 1.14
CA LYS A 130 -1.36 -12.16 0.12
C LYS A 130 -0.71 -13.39 0.74
N GLU A 131 0.32 -13.22 1.55
CA GLU A 131 1.07 -14.35 2.12
C GLU A 131 0.23 -15.21 3.07
N TYR A 132 -0.67 -14.58 3.86
CA TYR A 132 -1.63 -15.34 4.66
C TYR A 132 -2.51 -16.24 3.79
N TRP A 133 -3.04 -15.70 2.69
CA TRP A 133 -3.93 -16.46 1.80
C TRP A 133 -3.20 -17.51 0.96
N GLU A 134 -1.94 -17.29 0.60
CA GLU A 134 -1.08 -18.32 0.03
C GLU A 134 -0.89 -19.50 1.00
N MET A 135 -0.70 -19.22 2.29
CA MET A 135 -0.64 -20.27 3.31
C MET A 135 -1.97 -21.00 3.49
N ILE A 136 -3.09 -20.26 3.60
CA ILE A 136 -4.44 -20.83 3.72
C ILE A 136 -4.72 -21.78 2.57
N ARG A 137 -4.37 -21.40 1.34
CA ARG A 137 -4.57 -22.25 0.14
C ARG A 137 -3.64 -23.45 0.08
N LYS A 138 -2.47 -23.38 0.74
CA LYS A 138 -1.46 -24.45 0.74
C LYS A 138 -1.75 -25.54 1.78
N TYR A 139 -2.17 -25.17 2.99
CA TYR A 139 -2.30 -26.09 4.12
C TYR A 139 -3.76 -26.44 4.39
N LYS A 140 -4.12 -27.73 4.24
CA LYS A 140 -5.51 -28.22 4.39
C LYS A 140 -6.18 -27.84 5.72
N ARG A 141 -5.41 -27.76 6.81
CA ARG A 141 -5.93 -27.41 8.15
C ARG A 141 -6.16 -25.92 8.35
N LEU A 142 -5.58 -25.05 7.52
CA LEU A 142 -5.78 -23.61 7.62
C LEU A 142 -7.07 -23.23 6.89
N CYS A 143 -8.11 -22.88 7.64
CA CYS A 143 -9.46 -22.62 7.11
C CYS A 143 -9.78 -21.12 7.01
N GLY A 144 -8.76 -20.26 6.92
CA GLY A 144 -8.92 -18.81 6.83
C GLY A 144 -8.96 -18.11 8.17
N GLY A 145 -9.69 -16.99 8.22
CA GLY A 145 -9.81 -16.16 9.42
C GLY A 145 -10.62 -14.89 9.21
N PHE A 146 -10.76 -14.12 10.28
CA PHE A 146 -11.56 -12.90 10.33
C PHE A 146 -10.66 -11.67 10.49
N ILE A 147 -10.73 -10.75 9.53
CA ILE A 147 -9.93 -9.51 9.56
C ILE A 147 -10.43 -8.63 10.70
N TRP A 148 -9.51 -8.10 11.52
CA TRP A 148 -9.86 -7.14 12.57
C TRP A 148 -9.66 -5.70 12.09
N ASP A 149 -10.68 -4.85 11.95
CA ASP A 149 -12.11 -5.18 12.02
C ASP A 149 -12.89 -4.55 10.85
N TRP A 150 -14.21 -4.62 10.92
CA TRP A 150 -15.04 -4.12 9.83
C TRP A 150 -15.05 -2.59 9.77
N VAL A 151 -15.38 -1.91 10.86
CA VAL A 151 -15.71 -0.48 10.85
C VAL A 151 -15.07 0.30 11.99
N ASP A 152 -14.47 1.43 11.64
CA ASP A 152 -13.93 2.37 12.61
C ASP A 152 -15.00 2.84 13.61
N GLN A 153 -14.68 2.80 14.90
CA GLN A 153 -15.58 3.22 15.97
C GLN A 153 -15.44 4.72 16.29
N GLY A 154 -15.37 5.54 15.24
CA GLY A 154 -15.29 7.00 15.34
C GLY A 154 -16.66 7.65 15.52
N ILE A 155 -16.81 8.50 16.54
CA ILE A 155 -18.05 9.24 16.80
C ILE A 155 -17.97 10.62 16.13
N LYS A 156 -18.98 11.00 15.35
CA LYS A 156 -18.99 12.31 14.69
C LYS A 156 -19.06 13.44 15.73
N LYS A 157 -18.13 14.40 15.64
CA LYS A 157 -18.08 15.62 16.45
C LYS A 157 -17.81 16.84 15.57
N LYS A 158 -18.00 18.04 16.12
CA LYS A 158 -17.72 19.31 15.45
C LYS A 158 -16.72 20.15 16.24
N THR A 159 -15.84 20.84 15.54
CA THR A 159 -15.02 21.93 16.13
C THR A 159 -15.91 23.13 16.49
N PRO A 160 -15.42 24.10 17.29
CA PRO A 160 -16.16 25.35 17.55
C PRO A 160 -16.54 26.12 16.27
N GLU A 161 -15.75 25.99 15.21
CA GLU A 161 -15.98 26.60 13.88
C GLU A 161 -16.96 25.78 13.02
N GLY A 162 -17.45 24.64 13.52
CA GLY A 162 -18.45 23.81 12.86
C GLY A 162 -17.90 22.74 11.92
N ILE A 163 -16.58 22.52 11.87
CA ILE A 163 -15.94 21.50 11.02
C ILE A 163 -16.22 20.12 11.61
N GLU A 164 -16.80 19.20 10.82
CA GLU A 164 -17.04 17.83 11.25
C GLU A 164 -15.75 16.99 11.23
N TYR A 165 -15.56 16.18 12.26
CA TYR A 165 -14.49 15.20 12.35
C TYR A 165 -14.96 13.94 13.09
N TRP A 166 -14.19 12.85 12.99
CA TRP A 166 -14.44 11.62 13.74
C TRP A 166 -13.61 11.64 15.02
N ALA A 167 -14.27 11.70 16.16
CA ALA A 167 -13.66 11.67 17.47
C ALA A 167 -13.38 10.23 17.92
N TYR A 168 -12.34 10.05 18.73
CA TYR A 168 -11.94 8.78 19.37
C TYR A 168 -11.59 9.01 20.85
N GLY A 169 -10.99 8.02 21.53
CA GLY A 169 -10.69 8.08 22.96
C GLY A 169 -9.96 9.36 23.39
N GLY A 170 -10.42 9.98 24.49
CA GLY A 170 -9.90 11.24 25.02
C GLY A 170 -10.57 12.50 24.46
N ASP A 171 -11.30 12.43 23.34
CA ASP A 171 -12.00 13.59 22.78
C ASP A 171 -13.28 13.97 23.57
N PHE A 172 -13.68 13.17 24.56
CA PHE A 172 -14.86 13.42 25.40
C PHE A 172 -14.49 13.84 26.83
N GLY A 173 -13.19 14.06 27.10
CA GLY A 173 -12.68 14.32 28.45
C GLY A 173 -12.60 13.07 29.32
N ASP A 174 -12.75 11.90 28.71
CA ASP A 174 -12.66 10.57 29.31
C ASP A 174 -11.22 10.20 29.71
N ILE A 175 -11.05 9.79 30.97
CA ILE A 175 -9.78 9.33 31.55
C ILE A 175 -10.09 8.15 32.48
N PRO A 176 -9.47 6.96 32.30
CA PRO A 176 -8.48 6.62 31.27
C PRO A 176 -9.11 6.49 29.86
N ASN A 177 -8.26 6.56 28.82
CA ASN A 177 -8.60 6.25 27.43
C ASN A 177 -7.36 5.69 26.69
N ASP A 178 -7.61 5.00 25.57
CA ASP A 178 -6.58 4.37 24.72
C ASP A 178 -6.45 5.03 23.33
N GLY A 179 -6.81 6.31 23.22
CA GLY A 179 -6.67 7.09 21.99
C GLY A 179 -7.41 6.49 20.78
N ASN A 180 -6.70 6.34 19.65
CA ASN A 180 -7.28 5.89 18.39
C ASN A 180 -7.31 4.36 18.21
N PHE A 181 -7.02 3.56 19.24
CA PHE A 181 -7.04 2.08 19.15
C PHE A 181 -8.45 1.48 18.91
N CYS A 182 -9.48 2.31 18.85
CA CYS A 182 -10.84 1.92 18.41
C CYS A 182 -11.09 2.13 16.91
N ILE A 183 -10.09 2.58 16.15
CA ILE A 183 -10.17 2.95 14.73
C ILE A 183 -9.44 1.89 13.89
N ASN A 184 -10.06 0.71 13.75
CA ASN A 184 -9.41 -0.50 13.22
C ASN A 184 -10.04 -1.03 11.92
N GLY A 185 -10.93 -0.26 11.31
CA GLY A 185 -11.85 -0.74 10.29
C GLY A 185 -11.24 -0.87 8.90
N LEU A 186 -11.80 -1.79 8.11
CA LEU A 186 -11.69 -1.77 6.65
C LEU A 186 -12.57 -0.69 6.00
N ILE A 187 -13.52 -0.12 6.74
CA ILE A 187 -14.38 0.99 6.32
C ILE A 187 -14.43 2.09 7.40
N TRP A 188 -14.58 3.34 6.94
CA TRP A 188 -14.81 4.50 7.80
C TRP A 188 -16.15 4.39 8.54
N PRO A 189 -16.41 5.22 9.57
CA PRO A 189 -17.67 5.20 10.32
C PRO A 189 -18.92 5.48 9.46
N ASN A 190 -18.77 6.10 8.28
CA ASN A 190 -19.86 6.31 7.32
C ASN A 190 -20.01 5.19 6.27
N ARG A 191 -19.33 4.04 6.47
CA ARG A 191 -19.36 2.85 5.59
C ARG A 191 -18.73 3.05 4.21
N LYS A 192 -18.00 4.16 4.01
CA LYS A 192 -17.12 4.27 2.85
C LYS A 192 -15.91 3.32 3.03
N PRO A 193 -15.39 2.68 1.97
CA PRO A 193 -14.32 1.70 2.13
C PRO A 193 -12.91 2.28 2.15
N HIS A 194 -12.08 1.86 3.11
CA HIS A 194 -10.65 2.15 3.10
C HIS A 194 -9.99 1.52 1.86
N PRO A 195 -8.83 2.04 1.43
CA PRO A 195 -8.08 1.45 0.34
C PRO A 195 -7.76 -0.05 0.54
N ALA A 196 -7.55 -0.47 1.80
CA ALA A 196 -7.31 -1.87 2.16
C ALA A 196 -8.43 -2.85 1.71
N ILE A 197 -9.68 -2.38 1.57
CA ILE A 197 -10.78 -3.25 1.13
C ILE A 197 -10.54 -3.81 -0.28
N TRP A 198 -9.85 -3.06 -1.14
CA TRP A 198 -9.63 -3.46 -2.53
C TRP A 198 -8.60 -4.59 -2.60
N GLU A 199 -7.63 -4.60 -1.69
CA GLU A 199 -6.73 -5.74 -1.50
C GLU A 199 -7.52 -6.96 -1.02
N CYS A 200 -8.39 -6.79 -0.01
CA CYS A 200 -9.22 -7.87 0.50
C CYS A 200 -10.09 -8.48 -0.60
N LYS A 201 -10.81 -7.63 -1.35
CA LYS A 201 -11.67 -8.05 -2.47
C LYS A 201 -10.87 -8.87 -3.50
N LYS A 202 -9.65 -8.46 -3.82
CA LYS A 202 -8.81 -9.14 -4.79
C LYS A 202 -8.29 -10.47 -4.27
N ILE A 203 -7.74 -10.49 -3.06
CA ILE A 203 -7.15 -11.70 -2.48
C ILE A 203 -8.23 -12.76 -2.21
N GLN A 204 -9.44 -12.34 -1.86
CA GLN A 204 -10.56 -13.21 -1.51
C GLN A 204 -11.50 -13.52 -2.68
N GLN A 205 -11.18 -13.07 -3.89
CA GLN A 205 -12.06 -13.30 -5.04
C GLN A 205 -12.26 -14.81 -5.31
N PRO A 206 -13.48 -15.23 -5.70
CA PRO A 206 -13.83 -16.64 -5.83
C PRO A 206 -13.40 -17.25 -7.17
N VAL A 207 -12.88 -16.46 -8.10
CA VAL A 207 -12.47 -16.93 -9.43
C VAL A 207 -11.11 -16.35 -9.77
N GLU A 208 -10.24 -17.18 -10.33
CA GLU A 208 -8.89 -16.79 -10.69
C GLU A 208 -8.50 -17.42 -12.03
N ALA A 209 -7.79 -16.67 -12.87
CA ALA A 209 -7.15 -17.20 -14.04
C ALA A 209 -5.67 -17.45 -13.73
N GLU A 210 -5.16 -18.60 -14.17
CA GLU A 210 -3.74 -18.93 -14.21
C GLU A 210 -3.30 -19.06 -15.66
N ALA A 211 -2.17 -18.45 -16.00
CA ALA A 211 -1.63 -18.53 -17.35
C ALA A 211 -0.97 -19.89 -17.61
N ILE A 212 -1.39 -20.60 -18.66
CA ILE A 212 -0.71 -21.81 -19.16
C ILE A 212 0.20 -21.44 -20.33
N ASP A 213 -0.31 -20.67 -21.29
CA ASP A 213 0.44 -20.13 -22.43
C ASP A 213 -0.10 -18.74 -22.79
N LEU A 214 0.57 -17.69 -22.30
CA LEU A 214 0.13 -16.30 -22.49
C LEU A 214 0.03 -15.91 -23.97
N LEU A 215 0.99 -16.31 -24.81
CA LEU A 215 1.03 -15.89 -26.21
C LEU A 215 -0.05 -16.56 -27.05
N LYS A 216 -0.47 -17.77 -26.67
CA LYS A 216 -1.61 -18.46 -27.29
C LYS A 216 -2.95 -18.14 -26.62
N GLY A 217 -2.95 -17.32 -25.58
CA GLY A 217 -4.13 -16.99 -24.79
C GLY A 217 -4.73 -18.19 -24.05
N VAL A 218 -3.93 -19.19 -23.66
CA VAL A 218 -4.41 -20.38 -22.94
C VAL A 218 -4.32 -20.15 -21.44
N PHE A 219 -5.48 -20.19 -20.78
CA PHE A 219 -5.61 -19.96 -19.34
C PHE A 219 -6.38 -21.10 -18.67
N ARG A 220 -6.04 -21.39 -17.42
CA ARG A 220 -6.88 -22.18 -16.52
C ARG A 220 -7.74 -21.23 -15.70
N ILE A 221 -9.05 -21.38 -15.76
CA ILE A 221 -9.99 -20.65 -14.89
C ILE A 221 -10.33 -21.57 -13.71
N LEU A 222 -10.04 -21.10 -12.50
CA LEU A 222 -10.30 -21.84 -11.26
C LEU A 222 -11.58 -21.34 -10.61
N ASN A 223 -12.47 -22.26 -10.26
CA ASN A 223 -13.64 -21.98 -9.45
C ASN A 223 -13.32 -22.25 -7.96
N ARG A 224 -13.31 -21.20 -7.13
CA ARG A 224 -13.12 -21.30 -5.68
C ARG A 224 -14.43 -21.14 -4.89
N TYR A 225 -15.59 -21.07 -5.53
CA TYR A 225 -16.86 -21.20 -4.82
C TYR A 225 -17.01 -22.61 -4.24
N ASP A 226 -17.66 -22.71 -3.09
CA ASP A 226 -17.90 -24.00 -2.42
C ASP A 226 -19.13 -24.75 -2.95
N PHE A 227 -20.15 -24.02 -3.42
CA PHE A 227 -21.47 -24.59 -3.76
C PHE A 227 -22.06 -24.12 -5.09
N THR A 228 -21.37 -23.26 -5.84
CA THR A 228 -21.90 -22.68 -7.08
C THR A 228 -20.92 -22.85 -8.24
N ASP A 229 -21.44 -23.21 -9.42
CA ASP A 229 -20.64 -23.25 -10.65
C ASP A 229 -20.43 -21.85 -11.26
N LEU A 230 -19.59 -21.75 -12.29
CA LEU A 230 -19.28 -20.46 -12.93
C LEU A 230 -20.39 -19.91 -13.85
N SER A 231 -21.53 -20.58 -13.99
CA SER A 231 -22.64 -20.12 -14.84
C SER A 231 -23.33 -18.87 -14.28
N ILE A 232 -23.05 -18.50 -13.04
CA ILE A 232 -23.54 -17.24 -12.47
C ILE A 232 -22.76 -16.02 -12.99
N LEU A 233 -21.62 -16.21 -13.69
CA LEU A 233 -20.73 -15.12 -14.10
C LEU A 233 -20.69 -14.93 -15.62
N ASP A 234 -20.60 -13.69 -16.05
CA ASP A 234 -20.19 -13.31 -17.40
C ASP A 234 -18.70 -12.94 -17.34
N ILE A 235 -17.89 -13.61 -18.17
CA ILE A 235 -16.43 -13.45 -18.19
C ILE A 235 -16.02 -12.69 -19.43
N SER A 236 -15.44 -11.51 -19.24
CA SER A 236 -14.94 -10.65 -20.31
C SER A 236 -13.43 -10.50 -20.26
N TRP A 237 -12.82 -10.14 -21.38
CA TRP A 237 -11.40 -9.85 -21.45
C TRP A 237 -11.13 -8.55 -22.22
N GLU A 238 -10.04 -7.88 -21.90
CA GLU A 238 -9.53 -6.68 -22.58
C GLU A 238 -8.01 -6.82 -22.75
N LEU A 239 -7.50 -6.53 -23.94
CA LEU A 239 -6.08 -6.34 -24.20
C LEU A 239 -5.82 -4.84 -24.32
N THR A 240 -4.98 -4.31 -23.44
CA THR A 240 -4.58 -2.91 -23.46
C THR A 240 -3.18 -2.72 -24.03
N GLU A 241 -2.95 -1.59 -24.68
CA GLU A 241 -1.66 -1.07 -25.09
C GLU A 241 -1.45 0.26 -24.36
N ASP A 242 -0.46 0.31 -23.45
CA ASP A 242 -0.19 1.50 -22.63
C ASP A 242 -1.40 2.05 -21.88
N GLY A 243 -2.33 1.18 -21.48
CA GLY A 243 -3.57 1.55 -20.79
C GLY A 243 -4.77 1.77 -21.70
N GLU A 244 -4.59 1.89 -23.01
CA GLU A 244 -5.70 2.02 -23.98
C GLU A 244 -6.19 0.64 -24.42
N VAL A 245 -7.51 0.39 -24.37
CA VAL A 245 -8.09 -0.88 -24.84
C VAL A 245 -7.98 -0.96 -26.36
N ILE A 246 -7.28 -1.98 -26.86
CA ILE A 246 -7.11 -2.21 -28.31
C ILE A 246 -7.93 -3.41 -28.82
N GLN A 247 -8.26 -4.35 -27.95
CA GLN A 247 -9.15 -5.47 -28.23
C GLN A 247 -9.92 -5.83 -26.95
N GLU A 248 -11.15 -6.29 -27.11
CA GLU A 248 -11.98 -6.77 -26.01
C GLU A 248 -12.94 -7.86 -26.51
N GLY A 249 -13.50 -8.63 -25.57
CA GLY A 249 -14.50 -9.63 -25.89
C GLY A 249 -15.01 -10.37 -24.67
N SER A 250 -15.78 -11.43 -24.92
CA SER A 250 -16.31 -12.32 -23.88
C SER A 250 -15.90 -13.75 -24.14
N LEU A 251 -15.69 -14.51 -23.07
CA LEU A 251 -15.58 -15.96 -23.16
C LEU A 251 -16.97 -16.59 -23.27
N PRO A 252 -17.09 -17.80 -23.83
CA PRO A 252 -18.28 -18.61 -23.69
C PRO A 252 -18.65 -18.82 -22.22
N LYS A 253 -19.94 -19.05 -21.97
CA LYS A 253 -20.43 -19.34 -20.62
C LYS A 253 -19.75 -20.60 -20.07
N LEU A 254 -19.20 -20.50 -18.86
CA LEU A 254 -18.56 -21.63 -18.19
C LEU A 254 -19.54 -22.25 -17.19
N TYR A 255 -19.52 -23.57 -17.06
CA TYR A 255 -20.29 -24.35 -16.09
C TYR A 255 -19.37 -25.12 -15.12
N THR A 256 -18.15 -24.60 -14.94
CA THR A 256 -17.11 -25.23 -14.13
C THR A 256 -17.61 -25.45 -12.69
N PRO A 257 -17.69 -26.71 -12.20
CA PRO A 257 -18.21 -27.01 -10.87
C PRO A 257 -17.38 -26.37 -9.72
N PRO A 258 -17.93 -26.31 -8.50
CA PRO A 258 -17.19 -25.89 -7.30
C PRO A 258 -15.84 -26.60 -7.15
N HIS A 259 -14.80 -25.85 -6.79
CA HIS A 259 -13.42 -26.33 -6.61
C HIS A 259 -12.73 -26.94 -7.84
N GLU A 260 -13.39 -26.95 -9.00
CA GLU A 260 -12.82 -27.45 -10.25
C GLU A 260 -12.18 -26.32 -11.09
N SER A 261 -11.49 -26.71 -12.16
CA SER A 261 -10.93 -25.77 -13.13
C SER A 261 -11.18 -26.19 -14.57
N GLU A 262 -11.25 -25.22 -15.47
CA GLU A 262 -11.41 -25.45 -16.91
C GLU A 262 -10.34 -24.67 -17.69
N VAL A 263 -9.81 -25.28 -18.75
CA VAL A 263 -8.86 -24.62 -19.65
C VAL A 263 -9.61 -23.94 -20.77
N VAL A 264 -9.40 -22.63 -20.91
CA VAL A 264 -10.04 -21.78 -21.92
C VAL A 264 -8.98 -21.12 -22.80
N THR A 265 -9.37 -20.76 -24.02
CA THR A 265 -8.56 -19.91 -24.90
C THR A 265 -9.21 -18.54 -25.02
N VAL A 266 -8.51 -17.50 -24.58
CA VAL A 266 -8.89 -16.11 -24.79
C VAL A 266 -8.52 -15.72 -26.23
N PRO A 267 -9.50 -15.37 -27.09
CA PRO A 267 -9.28 -15.21 -28.52
C PRO A 267 -8.73 -13.82 -28.89
N PHE A 268 -7.78 -13.29 -28.13
CA PHE A 268 -7.08 -12.07 -28.53
C PHE A 268 -6.14 -12.37 -29.71
N LYS A 269 -5.91 -11.38 -30.56
CA LYS A 269 -4.89 -11.46 -31.63
C LYS A 269 -3.67 -10.66 -31.21
N ILE A 270 -2.48 -11.18 -31.48
CA ILE A 270 -1.28 -10.35 -31.35
C ILE A 270 -1.40 -9.21 -32.38
N PRO A 271 -1.27 -7.93 -31.99
CA PRO A 271 -1.38 -6.82 -32.94
C PRO A 271 -0.33 -6.94 -34.05
N ASP A 272 -0.73 -6.69 -35.30
CA ASP A 272 0.17 -6.77 -36.46
C ASP A 272 1.34 -5.78 -36.35
N THR A 273 1.12 -4.66 -35.66
CA THR A 273 2.13 -3.64 -35.39
C THR A 273 2.20 -3.35 -33.90
N LEU A 274 3.31 -3.74 -33.28
CA LEU A 274 3.61 -3.42 -31.89
C LEU A 274 4.31 -2.07 -31.78
N LYS A 275 3.87 -1.21 -30.86
CA LYS A 275 4.44 0.13 -30.69
C LYS A 275 5.78 0.09 -29.93
N PRO A 276 6.77 0.89 -30.35
CA PRO A 276 8.05 1.04 -29.66
C PRO A 276 7.91 1.24 -28.15
N GLY A 277 8.55 0.36 -27.37
CA GLY A 277 8.55 0.42 -25.91
C GLY A 277 7.18 0.35 -25.23
N ALA A 278 6.13 -0.09 -25.91
CA ALA A 278 4.81 -0.26 -25.33
C ALA A 278 4.72 -1.45 -24.38
N GLU A 279 3.83 -1.32 -23.40
CA GLU A 279 3.45 -2.42 -22.53
C GLU A 279 2.03 -2.86 -22.88
N TYR A 280 1.85 -4.18 -22.98
CA TYR A 280 0.56 -4.78 -23.28
C TYR A 280 0.08 -5.58 -22.09
N TYR A 281 -1.19 -5.44 -21.71
CA TYR A 281 -1.79 -6.19 -20.60
C TYR A 281 -3.08 -6.85 -21.04
N LEU A 282 -3.22 -8.13 -20.74
CA LEU A 282 -4.50 -8.83 -20.86
C LEU A 282 -5.16 -8.87 -19.48
N THR A 283 -6.35 -8.29 -19.36
CA THR A 283 -7.17 -8.38 -18.15
C THR A 283 -8.39 -9.25 -18.42
N ILE A 284 -8.66 -10.22 -17.55
CA ILE A 284 -9.87 -11.05 -17.54
C ILE A 284 -10.71 -10.63 -16.34
N ARG A 285 -12.00 -10.34 -16.54
CA ARG A 285 -12.91 -9.82 -15.52
C ARG A 285 -14.11 -10.75 -15.36
N TYR A 286 -14.52 -10.96 -14.11
CA TYR A 286 -15.65 -11.85 -13.77
C TYR A 286 -16.77 -11.01 -13.17
N ARG A 287 -17.94 -10.97 -13.83
CA ARG A 287 -19.08 -10.14 -13.43
C ARG A 287 -20.34 -10.95 -13.22
N LEU A 288 -21.21 -10.54 -12.30
CA LEU A 288 -22.51 -11.18 -12.13
C LEU A 288 -23.32 -11.11 -13.43
N SER A 289 -23.87 -12.24 -13.86
CA SER A 289 -24.68 -12.33 -15.08
C SER A 289 -26.13 -11.88 -14.91
N LYS A 290 -26.58 -11.75 -13.66
CA LYS A 290 -27.93 -11.33 -13.25
C LYS A 290 -27.88 -10.60 -11.92
N ASP A 291 -28.96 -9.89 -11.61
CA ASP A 291 -29.14 -9.24 -10.31
C ASP A 291 -29.19 -10.28 -9.18
N THR A 292 -28.69 -9.88 -8.02
CA THR A 292 -28.76 -10.62 -6.76
C THR A 292 -29.29 -9.71 -5.65
N LEU A 293 -29.56 -10.25 -4.46
CA LEU A 293 -30.02 -9.45 -3.33
C LEU A 293 -28.98 -8.42 -2.82
N TRP A 294 -27.70 -8.60 -3.14
CA TRP A 294 -26.60 -7.80 -2.58
C TRP A 294 -25.85 -6.98 -3.63
N ALA A 295 -26.01 -7.28 -4.92
CA ALA A 295 -25.45 -6.49 -6.01
C ALA A 295 -26.21 -6.72 -7.33
N GLU A 296 -26.18 -5.71 -8.18
CA GLU A 296 -26.77 -5.71 -9.51
C GLU A 296 -25.96 -6.55 -10.51
N LYS A 297 -26.59 -6.93 -11.61
CA LYS A 297 -25.93 -7.50 -12.79
C LYS A 297 -24.76 -6.60 -13.21
N GLY A 298 -23.64 -7.22 -13.58
CA GLY A 298 -22.44 -6.51 -13.99
C GLY A 298 -21.49 -6.16 -12.84
N PHE A 299 -21.89 -6.39 -11.57
CA PHE A 299 -20.98 -6.25 -10.44
C PHE A 299 -19.76 -7.18 -10.61
N GLU A 300 -18.56 -6.60 -10.57
CA GLU A 300 -17.30 -7.33 -10.72
C GLU A 300 -16.94 -8.03 -9.41
N VAL A 301 -16.94 -9.37 -9.42
CA VAL A 301 -16.56 -10.20 -8.28
C VAL A 301 -15.05 -10.43 -8.20
N GLY A 302 -14.32 -10.20 -9.30
CA GLY A 302 -12.87 -10.30 -9.36
C GLY A 302 -12.32 -10.10 -10.76
N TRP A 303 -10.99 -10.13 -10.87
CA TRP A 303 -10.27 -10.00 -12.14
C TRP A 303 -8.88 -10.67 -12.06
N SER A 304 -8.24 -10.91 -13.21
CA SER A 304 -6.84 -11.32 -13.33
C SER A 304 -6.17 -10.51 -14.44
N GLN A 305 -4.97 -9.96 -14.20
CA GLN A 305 -4.24 -9.15 -15.18
C GLN A 305 -2.84 -9.73 -15.42
N PHE A 306 -2.44 -9.82 -16.68
CA PHE A 306 -1.16 -10.39 -17.11
C PHE A 306 -0.44 -9.40 -18.02
N LYS A 307 0.84 -9.15 -17.74
CA LYS A 307 1.72 -8.45 -18.68
C LYS A 307 2.04 -9.39 -19.84
N MET A 308 1.70 -8.98 -21.06
CA MET A 308 1.92 -9.79 -22.25
C MET A 308 3.41 -9.75 -22.65
N PRO A 309 4.05 -10.90 -22.88
CA PRO A 309 5.48 -10.98 -23.20
C PRO A 309 5.75 -10.73 -24.69
N PHE A 310 5.12 -9.71 -25.28
CA PHE A 310 5.34 -9.36 -26.69
C PHE A 310 6.72 -8.74 -26.88
N THR A 311 7.40 -9.11 -27.96
CA THR A 311 8.67 -8.50 -28.38
C THR A 311 8.38 -7.18 -29.09
N VAL A 312 8.40 -6.08 -28.35
CA VAL A 312 8.15 -4.73 -28.90
C VAL A 312 9.42 -4.12 -29.50
N PRO A 313 9.29 -3.22 -30.51
CA PRO A 313 10.45 -2.49 -31.02
C PRO A 313 11.15 -1.66 -29.92
N PRO A 314 12.46 -1.39 -30.07
CA PRO A 314 13.19 -0.52 -29.16
C PRO A 314 12.53 0.85 -29.00
N ARG A 315 12.65 1.42 -27.80
CA ARG A 315 12.17 2.77 -27.49
C ARG A 315 12.78 3.81 -28.45
N PRO A 316 12.03 4.85 -28.88
CA PRO A 316 12.56 5.88 -29.75
C PRO A 316 13.76 6.61 -29.11
N GLU A 317 14.87 6.70 -29.83
CA GLU A 317 16.05 7.43 -29.39
C GLU A 317 15.94 8.92 -29.77
N ILE A 318 16.29 9.81 -28.84
CA ILE A 318 16.57 11.22 -29.15
C ILE A 318 18.09 11.39 -29.12
N LYS A 319 18.66 11.88 -30.22
CA LYS A 319 20.10 12.15 -30.32
C LYS A 319 20.41 13.50 -29.70
N LEU A 320 21.54 13.56 -28.99
CA LEU A 320 22.03 14.81 -28.43
C LEU A 320 22.25 15.90 -29.51
N SER A 321 22.72 15.52 -30.69
CA SER A 321 22.96 16.42 -31.83
C SER A 321 21.72 17.16 -32.34
N ASP A 322 20.53 16.62 -32.07
CA ASP A 322 19.27 17.14 -32.59
C ASP A 322 18.63 18.15 -31.61
N MET A 323 19.28 18.40 -30.47
CA MET A 323 18.78 19.27 -29.41
C MET A 323 19.33 20.71 -29.56
N PRO A 324 18.60 21.73 -29.10
CA PRO A 324 19.12 23.08 -29.01
C PRO A 324 20.32 23.20 -28.07
N PRO A 325 21.22 24.18 -28.28
CA PRO A 325 22.32 24.42 -27.35
C PRO A 325 21.82 25.01 -26.01
N LEU A 326 22.59 24.80 -24.96
CA LEU A 326 22.38 25.32 -23.62
C LEU A 326 23.36 26.44 -23.31
N LYS A 327 22.90 27.45 -22.57
CA LYS A 327 23.75 28.44 -21.91
C LYS A 327 23.96 28.03 -20.45
N LEU A 328 25.19 28.14 -19.97
CA LEU A 328 25.56 27.90 -18.57
C LEU A 328 26.09 29.21 -18.01
N ASP A 329 25.39 29.78 -17.05
CA ASP A 329 25.77 31.00 -16.33
C ASP A 329 25.96 30.63 -14.84
N GLU A 330 27.16 30.87 -14.31
CA GLU A 330 27.50 30.51 -12.94
C GLU A 330 28.06 31.70 -12.17
N ASN A 331 27.63 31.87 -10.93
CA ASN A 331 28.20 32.83 -9.98
C ASN A 331 28.49 32.16 -8.63
N SER A 332 28.85 32.92 -7.60
CA SER A 332 29.21 32.38 -6.28
C SER A 332 28.04 31.68 -5.57
N GLU A 333 26.79 32.01 -5.90
CA GLU A 333 25.60 31.53 -5.21
C GLU A 333 24.79 30.52 -6.02
N LYS A 334 24.79 30.64 -7.35
CA LYS A 334 23.85 29.93 -8.23
C LYS A 334 24.51 29.41 -9.51
N ILE A 335 23.94 28.33 -10.02
CA ILE A 335 24.18 27.80 -11.36
C ILE A 335 22.87 27.91 -12.13
N ALA A 336 22.87 28.66 -13.23
CA ALA A 336 21.74 28.82 -14.13
C ALA A 336 22.04 28.14 -15.47
N ILE A 337 21.13 27.26 -15.90
CA ILE A 337 21.18 26.57 -17.19
C ILE A 337 19.98 27.04 -18.00
N LEU A 338 20.23 27.66 -19.15
CA LEU A 338 19.18 28.22 -20.01
C LEU A 338 19.12 27.45 -21.32
N GLY A 339 17.93 26.96 -21.66
CA GLY A 339 17.57 26.49 -23.00
C GLY A 339 16.63 27.47 -23.68
N GLU A 340 16.07 27.09 -24.84
CA GLU A 340 15.22 28.00 -25.63
C GLU A 340 13.92 28.40 -24.91
N LYS A 341 13.27 27.45 -24.24
CA LYS A 341 11.96 27.64 -23.57
C LYS A 341 12.00 27.48 -22.06
N PHE A 342 13.16 27.12 -21.51
CA PHE A 342 13.29 26.80 -20.11
C PHE A 342 14.54 27.39 -19.48
N SER A 343 14.46 27.66 -18.19
CA SER A 343 15.62 28.01 -17.37
C SER A 343 15.56 27.25 -16.06
N LEU A 344 16.66 26.58 -15.73
CA LEU A 344 16.84 25.85 -14.49
C LEU A 344 17.87 26.58 -13.63
N THR A 345 17.56 26.76 -12.34
CA THR A 345 18.48 27.35 -11.37
C THR A 345 18.74 26.40 -10.21
N ILE A 346 20.01 26.16 -9.91
CA ILE A 346 20.46 25.42 -8.74
C ILE A 346 21.06 26.41 -7.74
N ASP A 347 20.61 26.32 -6.49
CA ASP A 347 21.21 27.05 -5.38
C ASP A 347 22.40 26.26 -4.83
N LYS A 348 23.60 26.85 -4.82
CA LYS A 348 24.82 26.16 -4.40
C LYS A 348 24.84 25.87 -2.91
N SER A 349 24.16 26.67 -2.09
CA SER A 349 24.09 26.49 -0.64
C SER A 349 23.10 25.40 -0.25
N ALA A 350 21.95 25.32 -0.95
CA ALA A 350 20.93 24.30 -0.73
C ALA A 350 21.25 22.97 -1.45
N GLY A 351 22.09 23.00 -2.50
CA GLY A 351 22.51 21.81 -3.24
C GLY A 351 21.40 21.14 -4.02
N CYS A 352 20.40 21.92 -4.45
CA CYS A 352 19.27 21.43 -5.23
C CYS A 352 18.70 22.54 -6.12
N LEU A 353 17.82 22.14 -7.02
CA LEU A 353 17.11 23.06 -7.90
C LEU A 353 16.15 23.92 -7.07
N CYS A 354 16.23 25.23 -7.26
CA CYS A 354 15.37 26.22 -6.60
C CYS A 354 14.40 26.91 -7.57
N SER A 355 14.55 26.65 -8.88
CA SER A 355 13.61 27.10 -9.91
C SER A 355 13.74 26.26 -11.18
N LEU A 356 12.62 25.82 -11.74
CA LEU A 356 12.52 25.33 -13.12
C LEU A 356 11.41 26.09 -13.82
N ILE A 357 11.78 27.08 -14.64
CA ILE A 357 10.81 27.87 -15.40
C ILE A 357 10.70 27.27 -16.79
N TYR A 358 9.47 27.10 -17.28
CA TYR A 358 9.16 26.68 -18.64
C TYR A 358 8.02 27.53 -19.20
N ASP A 359 8.23 28.16 -20.35
CA ASP A 359 7.26 29.08 -21.00
C ASP A 359 6.66 30.11 -20.01
N GLY A 360 7.51 30.63 -19.10
CA GLY A 360 7.15 31.63 -18.09
C GLY A 360 6.50 31.08 -16.81
N PHE A 361 6.20 29.78 -16.73
CA PHE A 361 5.65 29.15 -15.53
C PHE A 361 6.74 28.47 -14.71
N ASN A 362 6.77 28.72 -13.40
CA ASN A 362 7.63 27.96 -12.50
C ASN A 362 7.01 26.58 -12.23
N LEU A 363 7.68 25.52 -12.64
CA LEU A 363 7.25 24.13 -12.50
C LEU A 363 7.79 23.47 -11.24
N ILE A 364 8.93 23.92 -10.71
CA ILE A 364 9.54 23.37 -9.49
C ILE A 364 10.07 24.50 -8.63
N LYS A 365 9.56 24.60 -7.41
CA LYS A 365 9.92 25.62 -6.42
C LYS A 365 11.17 25.24 -5.63
N ASN A 366 11.33 23.95 -5.33
CA ASN A 366 12.45 23.44 -4.54
C ASN A 366 12.63 21.93 -4.74
N GLY A 367 13.85 21.43 -4.55
CA GLY A 367 14.22 20.04 -4.70
C GLY A 367 14.55 19.66 -6.15
N PRO A 368 14.86 18.39 -6.43
CA PRO A 368 14.74 17.27 -5.52
C PRO A 368 15.85 17.19 -4.47
N LEU A 369 15.48 16.68 -3.30
CA LEU A 369 16.39 16.26 -2.23
C LEU A 369 16.05 14.85 -1.78
N LEU A 370 17.05 14.06 -1.37
CA LEU A 370 16.84 12.76 -0.76
C LEU A 370 15.93 12.89 0.47
N ASN A 371 14.87 12.08 0.48
CA ASN A 371 13.98 11.87 1.60
C ASN A 371 14.06 10.39 2.03
N VAL A 372 14.24 10.17 3.32
CA VAL A 372 14.23 8.82 3.93
C VAL A 372 13.18 8.70 5.05
N TRP A 373 12.29 9.68 5.18
CA TRP A 373 11.25 9.74 6.20
C TRP A 373 9.84 9.69 5.58
N ARG A 374 8.91 9.08 6.31
CA ARG A 374 7.46 9.12 6.05
C ARG A 374 6.75 9.48 7.34
N ALA A 375 5.54 10.04 7.25
CA ALA A 375 4.72 10.25 8.45
C ALA A 375 4.34 8.88 9.02
N PRO A 376 4.73 8.52 10.26
CA PRO A 376 4.52 7.16 10.77
C PRO A 376 3.05 6.76 10.73
N THR A 377 2.78 5.56 10.21
CA THR A 377 1.47 4.92 10.28
C THR A 377 1.20 4.41 11.70
N ASP A 378 -0.06 4.11 12.04
CA ASP A 378 -0.39 3.43 13.30
C ASP A 378 0.37 2.09 13.49
N ASN A 379 0.76 1.43 12.40
CA ASN A 379 1.64 0.24 12.45
C ASN A 379 3.10 0.55 12.76
N ASP A 380 3.61 1.69 12.27
CA ASP A 380 4.98 2.10 12.53
C ASP A 380 5.16 2.54 13.99
N VAL A 381 4.15 3.23 14.54
CA VAL A 381 4.18 3.88 15.87
C VAL A 381 4.68 3.01 17.02
N PRO A 382 4.20 1.77 17.24
CA PRO A 382 4.59 0.98 18.40
C PRO A 382 6.02 0.43 18.34
N ARG A 383 6.58 0.22 17.13
CA ARG A 383 7.85 -0.52 16.96
C ARG A 383 8.86 0.16 16.06
N LEU A 384 8.52 0.43 14.80
CA LEU A 384 9.48 0.96 13.82
C LEU A 384 9.79 2.44 14.00
N ALA A 385 8.78 3.28 14.24
CA ALA A 385 8.94 4.72 14.36
C ALA A 385 9.85 5.15 15.54
N PRO A 386 9.77 4.55 16.75
CA PRO A 386 10.72 4.84 17.83
C PRO A 386 12.18 4.56 17.43
N ILE A 387 12.43 3.46 16.70
CA ILE A 387 13.77 3.08 16.22
C ILE A 387 14.27 4.12 15.22
N TRP A 388 13.44 4.51 14.26
CA TRP A 388 13.80 5.48 13.24
C TRP A 388 14.02 6.89 13.80
N ARG A 389 13.19 7.35 14.74
CA ARG A 389 13.35 8.65 15.42
C ARG A 389 14.57 8.68 16.32
N SER A 390 14.89 7.57 16.98
CA SER A 390 16.14 7.42 17.74
C SER A 390 17.36 7.54 16.83
N ALA A 391 17.26 7.03 15.60
CA ALA A 391 18.26 7.24 14.56
C ALA A 391 18.21 8.63 13.90
N GLY A 392 17.26 9.50 14.26
CA GLY A 392 17.15 10.87 13.77
C GLY A 392 16.78 11.02 12.29
N LEU A 393 16.17 9.99 11.70
CA LEU A 393 15.75 10.01 10.28
C LEU A 393 14.70 11.10 9.98
N ASP A 394 13.93 11.50 10.99
CA ASP A 394 12.91 12.55 10.98
C ASP A 394 13.47 13.99 10.95
N ARG A 395 14.77 14.16 11.23
CA ARG A 395 15.40 15.47 11.43
C ARG A 395 16.73 15.64 10.68
N LEU A 396 16.89 14.90 9.59
CA LEU A 396 18.06 14.98 8.72
C LEU A 396 18.15 16.35 8.04
N ARG A 397 19.37 16.89 7.99
CA ARG A 397 19.69 18.13 7.28
C ARG A 397 20.71 17.85 6.18
N HIS A 398 20.41 18.31 4.97
CA HIS A 398 21.34 18.26 3.85
C HIS A 398 22.44 19.30 4.05
N VAL A 399 23.68 18.87 3.90
CA VAL A 399 24.87 19.73 3.93
C VAL A 399 25.63 19.49 2.63
N VAL A 400 25.71 20.52 1.79
CA VAL A 400 26.46 20.47 0.55
C VAL A 400 27.95 20.44 0.86
N ARG A 401 28.65 19.47 0.29
CA ARG A 401 30.11 19.30 0.38
C ARG A 401 30.80 19.92 -0.82
N SER A 402 30.30 19.60 -2.01
CA SER A 402 30.83 20.12 -3.26
C SER A 402 29.71 20.26 -4.29
N ILE A 403 29.87 21.23 -5.19
CA ILE A 403 29.02 21.39 -6.35
C ILE A 403 29.88 21.83 -7.52
N ARG A 404 29.74 21.13 -8.64
CA ARG A 404 30.45 21.45 -9.89
C ARG A 404 29.49 21.37 -11.07
N ALA A 405 29.56 22.36 -11.94
CA ALA A 405 28.90 22.34 -13.24
C ALA A 405 29.95 22.20 -14.34
N GLU A 406 29.62 21.43 -15.36
CA GLU A 406 30.45 21.24 -16.53
C GLU A 406 29.57 21.20 -17.78
N ARG A 407 29.93 21.99 -18.79
CA ARG A 407 29.36 21.84 -20.12
C ARG A 407 30.08 20.70 -20.83
N VAL A 408 29.38 19.58 -20.99
CA VAL A 408 29.93 18.36 -21.62
C VAL A 408 29.82 18.43 -23.14
N ALA A 409 28.75 19.03 -23.64
CA ALA A 409 28.54 19.36 -25.05
C ALA A 409 27.70 20.64 -25.14
N ASP A 410 27.56 21.21 -26.34
CA ASP A 410 26.73 22.41 -26.52
C ASP A 410 25.29 22.19 -26.04
N GLN A 411 24.77 20.97 -26.15
CA GLN A 411 23.40 20.59 -25.77
C GLN A 411 23.29 19.91 -24.40
N LEU A 412 24.41 19.73 -23.66
CA LEU A 412 24.44 18.96 -22.42
C LEU A 412 25.29 19.64 -21.34
N VAL A 413 24.65 19.90 -20.20
CA VAL A 413 25.33 20.34 -18.98
C VAL A 413 25.17 19.29 -17.89
N HIS A 414 26.28 18.92 -17.26
CA HIS A 414 26.29 18.11 -16.05
C HIS A 414 26.44 19.01 -14.83
N VAL A 415 25.64 18.75 -13.79
CA VAL A 415 25.86 19.31 -12.46
C VAL A 415 25.98 18.16 -11.47
N VAL A 416 27.13 18.05 -10.82
CA VAL A 416 27.40 17.04 -9.79
C VAL A 416 27.38 17.73 -8.44
N ILE A 417 26.52 17.26 -7.55
CA ILE A 417 26.36 17.77 -6.19
C ILE A 417 26.67 16.62 -5.24
N GLU A 418 27.67 16.82 -4.37
CA GLU A 418 27.97 15.92 -3.27
C GLU A 418 27.43 16.54 -1.99
N SER A 419 26.58 15.80 -1.29
CA SER A 419 25.95 16.23 -0.05
C SER A 419 26.06 15.14 1.00
N SER A 420 26.05 15.53 2.27
CA SER A 420 25.84 14.63 3.40
C SER A 420 24.53 14.97 4.10
N LEU A 421 23.78 13.95 4.53
CA LEU A 421 22.63 14.14 5.41
C LEU A 421 23.08 13.89 6.84
N ASN A 422 22.88 14.88 7.69
CA ASN A 422 23.40 14.90 9.05
C ASN A 422 22.25 15.03 10.05
N THR A 423 22.43 14.46 11.24
CA THR A 423 21.67 14.86 12.43
C THR A 423 22.56 15.72 13.33
N PRO A 424 22.01 16.43 14.34
CA PRO A 424 22.85 17.15 15.31
C PRO A 424 23.88 16.26 16.02
N GLU A 425 23.56 14.99 16.21
CA GLU A 425 24.37 14.03 16.97
C GLU A 425 25.32 13.20 16.09
N ASN A 426 25.05 13.10 14.78
CA ASN A 426 25.83 12.28 13.87
C ASN A 426 25.89 12.91 12.47
N VAL A 427 27.12 13.18 12.02
CA VAL A 427 27.38 13.68 10.66
C VAL A 427 27.47 12.50 9.68
N GLU A 428 27.08 12.73 8.43
CA GLU A 428 27.23 11.75 7.35
C GLU A 428 26.42 10.46 7.56
N LYS A 429 25.19 10.58 8.07
CA LYS A 429 24.24 9.47 8.11
C LYS A 429 23.96 8.91 6.71
N PHE A 430 23.96 9.77 5.70
CA PHE A 430 23.97 9.37 4.30
C PHE A 430 24.89 10.29 3.53
N ASN A 431 25.75 9.72 2.69
CA ASN A 431 26.50 10.46 1.67
C ASN A 431 25.76 10.30 0.34
N CYS A 432 25.43 11.42 -0.28
CA CYS A 432 24.62 11.47 -1.49
C CYS A 432 25.38 12.17 -2.61
N THR A 433 25.37 11.58 -3.80
CA THR A 433 25.82 12.25 -5.01
C THR A 433 24.64 12.37 -5.97
N TYR A 434 24.25 13.59 -6.28
CA TYR A 434 23.26 13.90 -7.30
C TYR A 434 23.99 14.29 -8.58
N ILE A 435 23.67 13.61 -9.68
CA ILE A 435 24.19 13.93 -11.01
C ILE A 435 23.00 14.37 -11.85
N TYR A 436 22.92 15.67 -12.09
CA TYR A 436 21.95 16.28 -12.99
C TYR A 436 22.55 16.31 -14.39
N LYS A 437 21.92 15.60 -15.33
CA LYS A 437 22.19 15.72 -16.77
C LYS A 437 21.08 16.55 -17.40
N VAL A 438 21.38 17.81 -17.70
CA VAL A 438 20.42 18.75 -18.30
C VAL A 438 20.65 18.81 -19.79
N TYR A 439 19.61 18.47 -20.56
CA TYR A 439 19.66 18.39 -22.02
C TYR A 439 18.98 19.60 -22.67
N GLY A 440 19.42 19.95 -23.88
CA GLY A 440 18.82 20.99 -24.72
C GLY A 440 17.32 20.83 -24.98
N SER A 441 16.81 19.60 -24.91
CA SER A 441 15.38 19.30 -25.01
C SER A 441 14.54 19.74 -23.82
N GLY A 442 15.17 20.12 -22.70
CA GLY A 442 14.51 20.35 -21.41
C GLY A 442 14.37 19.11 -20.54
N ASP A 443 14.82 17.94 -21.01
CA ASP A 443 14.94 16.76 -20.15
C ASP A 443 16.05 16.97 -19.10
N ILE A 444 15.78 16.49 -17.90
CA ILE A 444 16.72 16.48 -16.78
C ILE A 444 16.75 15.06 -16.23
N ILE A 445 17.84 14.33 -16.46
CA ILE A 445 18.05 13.04 -15.81
C ILE A 445 18.78 13.29 -14.50
N ILE A 446 18.19 12.83 -13.40
CA ILE A 446 18.74 12.95 -12.05
C ILE A 446 19.12 11.55 -11.60
N GLU A 447 20.42 11.28 -11.58
CA GLU A 447 20.96 10.07 -10.96
C GLU A 447 21.33 10.36 -9.52
N THR A 448 20.75 9.60 -8.60
CA THR A 448 20.98 9.75 -7.17
C THR A 448 21.70 8.52 -6.66
N ASN A 449 22.92 8.72 -6.17
CA ASN A 449 23.74 7.70 -5.53
C ASN A 449 23.69 7.92 -4.02
N VAL A 450 23.10 6.99 -3.27
CA VAL A 450 22.97 7.07 -1.81
C VAL A 450 23.89 6.04 -1.19
N LYS A 451 24.79 6.50 -0.32
CA LYS A 451 25.69 5.67 0.49
C LYS A 451 25.33 5.84 1.97
N PRO A 452 24.66 4.85 2.57
CA PRO A 452 24.35 4.85 3.99
C PRO A 452 25.62 4.90 4.84
N GLY A 453 25.58 5.70 5.91
CA GLY A 453 26.64 5.79 6.91
C GLY A 453 26.52 4.70 7.98
N SER A 454 27.27 4.85 9.07
CA SER A 454 27.20 3.95 10.23
C SER A 454 26.02 4.28 11.16
N ASN A 455 25.67 3.34 12.05
CA ASN A 455 24.65 3.53 13.09
C ASN A 455 23.26 3.90 12.53
N LEU A 456 22.87 3.23 11.44
CA LEU A 456 21.52 3.26 10.89
C LEU A 456 20.69 2.08 11.43
N PRO A 457 19.37 2.24 11.52
CA PRO A 457 18.49 1.14 11.87
C PRO A 457 18.54 0.05 10.79
N PRO A 458 18.18 -1.21 11.11
CA PRO A 458 18.24 -2.31 10.14
C PRO A 458 17.34 -2.08 8.91
N HIS A 459 16.30 -1.25 9.06
CA HIS A 459 15.37 -0.91 8.00
C HIS A 459 15.02 0.58 8.01
N LEU A 460 14.79 1.15 6.83
CA LEU A 460 14.43 2.54 6.60
C LEU A 460 12.94 2.69 6.25
N PRO A 461 12.32 3.84 6.54
CA PRO A 461 10.94 4.09 6.10
C PRO A 461 10.81 4.13 4.57
N ARG A 462 11.71 4.86 3.90
CA ARG A 462 11.75 4.99 2.43
C ARG A 462 13.14 5.40 1.94
N ILE A 463 13.36 5.33 0.63
CA ILE A 463 14.44 6.02 -0.07
C ILE A 463 13.85 6.64 -1.34
N GLY A 464 13.91 7.96 -1.46
CA GLY A 464 13.32 8.67 -2.60
C GLY A 464 13.70 10.13 -2.68
N LEU A 465 13.15 10.84 -3.66
CA LEU A 465 13.33 12.28 -3.84
C LEU A 465 12.04 13.01 -3.48
N GLN A 466 12.14 14.10 -2.74
CA GLN A 466 11.03 15.01 -2.48
C GLN A 466 11.24 16.35 -3.18
N LEU A 467 10.18 16.86 -3.80
CA LEU A 467 10.13 18.13 -4.51
C LEU A 467 8.93 18.96 -4.04
N THR A 468 9.04 20.27 -4.19
CA THR A 468 7.91 21.19 -4.04
C THR A 468 7.52 21.73 -5.41
N ILE A 469 6.32 21.38 -5.87
CA ILE A 469 5.70 21.91 -7.08
C ILE A 469 4.84 23.12 -6.66
N PRO A 470 4.92 24.27 -7.32
CA PRO A 470 4.02 25.40 -7.05
C PRO A 470 2.54 25.01 -7.20
N GLY A 471 1.65 25.74 -6.52
CA GLY A 471 0.21 25.53 -6.71
C GLY A 471 -0.26 25.79 -8.14
N GLY A 472 -1.36 25.15 -8.55
CA GLY A 472 -1.95 25.30 -9.89
C GLY A 472 -1.66 24.17 -10.88
N PHE A 473 -0.89 23.15 -10.48
CA PHE A 473 -0.65 21.92 -11.25
C PHE A 473 -1.42 20.73 -10.68
N GLU A 474 -2.74 20.90 -10.55
CA GLU A 474 -3.62 20.00 -9.79
C GLU A 474 -3.91 18.68 -10.48
N ASN A 475 -3.83 18.60 -11.81
CA ASN A 475 -4.17 17.39 -12.55
C ASN A 475 -3.05 16.35 -12.38
N PHE A 476 -3.35 15.25 -11.71
CA PHE A 476 -2.42 14.17 -11.39
C PHE A 476 -2.76 12.94 -12.24
N THR A 477 -1.91 12.63 -13.22
CA THR A 477 -2.06 11.48 -14.13
C THR A 477 -0.83 10.59 -14.05
N TRP A 478 -1.00 9.27 -13.97
CA TRP A 478 0.12 8.33 -13.88
C TRP A 478 -0.14 7.04 -14.64
N PHE A 479 0.95 6.39 -15.07
CA PHE A 479 0.93 5.02 -15.59
C PHE A 479 1.60 4.08 -14.59
N GLY A 480 0.81 3.26 -13.90
CA GLY A 480 1.27 2.39 -12.82
C GLY A 480 0.11 1.67 -12.14
N ARG A 481 0.25 1.27 -10.87
CA ARG A 481 -0.85 0.66 -10.13
C ARG A 481 -1.85 1.70 -9.61
N GLY A 482 -3.14 1.39 -9.69
CA GLY A 482 -4.21 2.28 -9.25
C GLY A 482 -5.63 1.72 -9.40
N PRO A 483 -6.66 2.56 -9.25
CA PRO A 483 -6.58 4.00 -8.97
C PRO A 483 -6.33 4.35 -7.50
N HIS A 484 -6.64 3.46 -6.56
CA HIS A 484 -6.49 3.69 -5.11
C HIS A 484 -5.02 3.59 -4.66
N GLU A 485 -4.72 4.09 -3.45
CA GLU A 485 -3.36 3.96 -2.86
C GLU A 485 -2.96 2.49 -2.66
N ASN A 486 -1.68 2.21 -2.84
CA ASN A 486 -1.11 0.88 -2.70
C ASN A 486 0.35 0.94 -2.26
N TYR A 487 0.81 -0.13 -1.63
CA TYR A 487 2.16 -0.26 -1.04
C TYR A 487 2.77 -1.61 -1.44
N CYS A 488 4.08 -1.77 -1.26
CA CYS A 488 4.81 -2.93 -1.77
C CYS A 488 4.27 -4.28 -1.26
N ASP A 489 3.65 -4.30 -0.07
CA ASP A 489 3.00 -5.44 0.59
C ASP A 489 1.45 -5.39 0.57
N ARG A 490 0.87 -4.43 -0.16
CA ARG A 490 -0.58 -4.25 -0.34
C ARG A 490 -0.87 -3.60 -1.70
N LYS A 491 -0.69 -4.35 -2.78
CA LYS A 491 -0.84 -3.85 -4.17
C LYS A 491 -1.50 -4.82 -5.14
N GLU A 492 -1.86 -6.02 -4.71
CA GLU A 492 -2.47 -7.00 -5.61
C GLU A 492 -3.84 -6.53 -6.10
N GLY A 493 -4.57 -5.79 -5.25
CA GLY A 493 -5.86 -5.17 -5.56
C GLY A 493 -5.81 -4.01 -6.56
N ALA A 494 -4.62 -3.55 -6.95
CA ALA A 494 -4.42 -2.42 -7.85
C ALA A 494 -3.90 -2.88 -9.22
N LEU A 495 -4.69 -2.63 -10.27
CA LEU A 495 -4.36 -2.92 -11.67
C LEU A 495 -3.26 -1.98 -12.19
N VAL A 496 -2.39 -2.47 -13.07
CA VAL A 496 -1.53 -1.60 -13.88
C VAL A 496 -2.39 -0.97 -14.99
N GLY A 497 -2.36 0.36 -15.09
CA GLY A 497 -3.12 1.14 -16.06
C GLY A 497 -2.75 2.61 -16.02
N VAL A 498 -3.38 3.41 -16.89
CA VAL A 498 -3.28 4.87 -16.88
C VAL A 498 -4.47 5.43 -16.12
N TYR A 499 -4.19 6.24 -15.10
CA TYR A 499 -5.20 6.83 -14.24
C TYR A 499 -5.01 8.34 -14.14
N SER A 500 -6.12 9.07 -13.97
CA SER A 500 -6.14 10.51 -13.80
C SER A 500 -7.03 10.88 -12.61
N SER A 501 -6.66 11.96 -11.93
CA SER A 501 -7.31 12.50 -10.73
C SER A 501 -6.82 13.93 -10.47
N THR A 502 -7.18 14.51 -9.33
CA THR A 502 -6.50 15.69 -8.78
C THR A 502 -5.58 15.37 -7.60
N VAL A 503 -4.66 16.27 -7.25
CA VAL A 503 -3.83 16.14 -6.04
C VAL A 503 -4.69 16.07 -4.77
N ASP A 504 -5.78 16.84 -4.70
CA ASP A 504 -6.73 16.77 -3.58
C ASP A 504 -7.39 15.38 -3.45
N GLU A 505 -7.70 14.72 -4.57
CA GLU A 505 -8.29 13.38 -4.59
C GLU A 505 -7.28 12.27 -4.22
N GLN A 506 -5.97 12.56 -4.25
CA GLN A 506 -4.95 11.60 -3.83
C GLN A 506 -4.75 11.53 -2.30
N TYR A 507 -5.30 12.50 -1.56
CA TYR A 507 -5.31 12.45 -0.11
C TYR A 507 -6.32 11.42 0.40
N VAL A 508 -5.85 10.47 1.22
CA VAL A 508 -6.72 9.51 1.93
C VAL A 508 -6.94 9.99 3.37
N PRO A 509 -8.18 10.32 3.76
CA PRO A 509 -8.49 10.95 5.04
C PRO A 509 -8.61 9.92 6.17
N TYR A 510 -7.50 9.24 6.50
CA TYR A 510 -7.42 8.46 7.74
C TYR A 510 -7.75 9.35 8.94
N ILE A 511 -8.57 8.83 9.87
CA ILE A 511 -9.15 9.61 10.98
C ILE A 511 -8.05 10.31 11.78
N LYS A 512 -7.01 9.55 12.13
CA LYS A 512 -5.72 10.06 12.57
C LYS A 512 -4.81 10.20 11.35
N PRO A 513 -4.38 11.42 10.98
CA PRO A 513 -3.53 11.61 9.82
C PRO A 513 -2.18 10.89 9.90
N GLN A 514 -1.72 10.34 8.77
CA GLN A 514 -0.49 9.55 8.63
C GLN A 514 -0.07 9.44 7.15
N GLU A 515 1.01 8.72 6.83
CA GLU A 515 1.41 8.45 5.43
C GLU A 515 0.27 7.81 4.64
N ASN A 516 0.02 8.35 3.43
CA ASN A 516 -1.06 7.93 2.54
C ASN A 516 -0.78 8.33 1.08
N GLY A 517 -1.62 7.85 0.16
CA GLY A 517 -1.68 8.28 -1.25
C GLY A 517 -0.64 7.66 -2.18
N ASN A 518 0.18 6.71 -1.69
CA ASN A 518 1.25 6.10 -2.47
C ASN A 518 0.73 5.29 -3.67
N LYS A 519 1.47 5.31 -4.79
CA LYS A 519 1.27 4.45 -5.96
C LYS A 519 2.57 3.69 -6.25
N THR A 520 2.49 2.38 -6.40
CA THR A 520 3.63 1.52 -6.74
C THR A 520 3.69 1.18 -8.23
N ASP A 521 4.84 0.63 -8.64
CA ASP A 521 5.12 0.17 -10.00
C ASP A 521 4.83 1.26 -11.06
N VAL A 522 5.15 2.52 -10.77
CA VAL A 522 4.85 3.67 -11.64
C VAL A 522 5.97 3.87 -12.66
N ARG A 523 5.59 3.96 -13.93
CA ARG A 523 6.50 4.26 -15.06
C ARG A 523 6.69 5.77 -15.17
N TRP A 524 5.59 6.51 -15.14
CA TRP A 524 5.59 7.96 -15.19
C TRP A 524 4.40 8.56 -14.46
N VAL A 525 4.57 9.81 -14.03
CA VAL A 525 3.54 10.67 -13.44
C VAL A 525 3.66 12.07 -14.03
N ALA A 526 2.52 12.71 -14.29
CA ALA A 526 2.43 14.07 -14.77
C ALA A 526 1.56 14.90 -13.81
N LEU A 527 2.06 16.08 -13.42
CA LEU A 527 1.30 17.12 -12.74
C LEU A 527 1.12 18.29 -13.70
N THR A 528 -0.12 18.57 -14.11
CA THR A 528 -0.41 19.64 -15.08
C THR A 528 -1.47 20.61 -14.56
N ASN A 529 -1.44 21.82 -15.09
CA ASN A 529 -2.57 22.74 -14.98
C ASN A 529 -3.70 22.32 -15.94
N ASN A 530 -4.79 23.08 -15.97
CA ASN A 530 -5.95 22.81 -16.83
C ASN A 530 -5.69 23.03 -18.32
N LEU A 531 -4.58 23.67 -18.70
CA LEU A 531 -4.17 23.82 -20.09
C LEU A 531 -3.30 22.65 -20.57
N GLY A 532 -2.92 21.73 -19.67
CA GLY A 532 -2.00 20.62 -19.98
C GLY A 532 -0.51 20.99 -19.91
N LEU A 533 -0.17 22.21 -19.45
CA LEU A 533 1.21 22.59 -19.14
C LEU A 533 1.59 22.09 -17.75
N GLY A 534 2.79 21.54 -17.60
CA GLY A 534 3.23 21.02 -16.30
C GLY A 534 4.56 20.30 -16.32
N ILE A 535 4.71 19.34 -15.41
CA ILE A 535 5.93 18.54 -15.25
C ILE A 535 5.62 17.05 -15.35
N LEU A 536 6.42 16.33 -16.13
CA LEU A 536 6.45 14.87 -16.24
C LEU A 536 7.66 14.33 -15.49
N ALA A 537 7.45 13.36 -14.60
CA ALA A 537 8.51 12.56 -14.00
C ALA A 537 8.41 11.11 -14.49
N VAL A 538 9.54 10.52 -14.89
CA VAL A 538 9.64 9.16 -15.43
C VAL A 538 10.64 8.36 -14.60
N GLY A 539 10.19 7.23 -14.08
CA GLY A 539 11.05 6.26 -13.40
C GLY A 539 11.95 5.53 -14.39
N MET A 540 13.19 5.24 -14.00
CA MET A 540 14.15 4.52 -14.84
C MET A 540 14.69 3.27 -14.10
N PRO A 541 13.93 2.15 -14.03
CA PRO A 541 12.74 1.84 -14.85
C PRO A 541 11.36 2.13 -14.23
N LEU A 542 11.23 2.06 -12.90
CA LEU A 542 9.99 2.29 -12.16
C LEU A 542 10.28 3.13 -10.92
N MET A 543 9.23 3.70 -10.35
CA MET A 543 9.26 4.44 -9.08
C MET A 543 7.97 4.22 -8.30
N GLU A 544 7.96 4.66 -7.05
CA GLU A 544 6.72 4.94 -6.31
C GLU A 544 6.46 6.45 -6.30
N VAL A 545 5.20 6.86 -6.16
CA VAL A 545 4.84 8.29 -6.15
C VAL A 545 3.70 8.59 -5.18
N SER A 546 3.80 9.76 -4.52
CA SER A 546 2.68 10.42 -3.84
C SER A 546 2.74 11.94 -4.03
N ALA A 547 1.59 12.60 -4.06
CA ALA A 547 1.47 14.05 -4.19
C ALA A 547 0.43 14.58 -3.19
N HIS A 548 0.78 15.62 -2.43
CA HIS A 548 -0.05 16.14 -1.34
C HIS A 548 0.05 17.67 -1.19
N HIS A 549 -1.05 18.32 -0.79
CA HIS A 549 -1.04 19.71 -0.30
C HIS A 549 -0.62 19.85 1.17
N TYR A 550 -0.05 18.79 1.74
CA TYR A 550 0.37 18.70 3.13
C TYR A 550 1.83 18.25 3.19
N THR A 551 2.53 18.67 4.24
CA THR A 551 3.88 18.18 4.51
C THR A 551 3.82 16.91 5.36
N ILE A 552 4.92 16.14 5.35
CA ILE A 552 5.09 14.99 6.25
C ILE A 552 4.87 15.42 7.72
N GLY A 553 5.46 16.55 8.13
CA GLY A 553 5.28 17.08 9.49
C GLY A 553 3.84 17.52 9.81
N ALA A 554 3.04 17.91 8.83
CA ALA A 554 1.63 18.23 9.05
C ALA A 554 0.81 16.96 9.32
N PHE A 555 1.04 15.88 8.57
CA PHE A 555 0.42 14.59 8.86
C PHE A 555 0.85 14.05 10.24
N GLU A 556 2.13 14.11 10.58
CA GLU A 556 2.65 13.62 11.86
C GLU A 556 2.16 14.43 13.08
N GLY A 557 1.98 15.74 12.92
CA GLY A 557 1.58 16.63 14.01
C GLY A 557 0.07 16.70 14.27
N ALA A 558 -0.75 16.23 13.33
CA ALA A 558 -2.21 16.29 13.43
C ALA A 558 -2.76 15.10 14.22
N LYS A 559 -3.76 15.36 15.08
CA LYS A 559 -4.51 14.28 15.76
C LYS A 559 -5.75 13.91 14.95
N HIS A 560 -6.38 14.92 14.36
CA HIS A 560 -7.60 14.80 13.59
C HIS A 560 -7.43 15.40 12.20
N THR A 561 -8.25 14.96 11.25
CA THR A 561 -8.30 15.52 9.89
C THR A 561 -8.57 17.03 9.87
N CYS A 562 -9.33 17.56 10.84
CA CYS A 562 -9.60 19.00 10.97
C CYS A 562 -8.39 19.83 11.43
N ASP A 563 -7.32 19.21 11.92
CA ASP A 563 -6.08 19.90 12.31
C ASP A 563 -5.19 20.22 11.10
N LEU A 564 -5.43 19.55 9.96
CA LEU A 564 -4.64 19.69 8.76
C LEU A 564 -4.94 21.01 8.04
N LYS A 565 -3.89 21.76 7.71
CA LYS A 565 -3.97 23.01 6.95
C LYS A 565 -3.48 22.77 5.53
N ARG A 566 -4.41 22.80 4.56
CA ARG A 566 -4.10 22.67 3.14
C ARG A 566 -3.18 23.81 2.72
N ARG A 567 -2.13 23.51 1.95
CA ARG A 567 -1.23 24.49 1.33
C ARG A 567 -1.59 24.69 -0.15
N GLU A 568 -1.09 25.77 -0.74
CA GLU A 568 -1.16 25.94 -2.21
C GLU A 568 -0.14 25.05 -2.91
N ASP A 569 1.11 25.04 -2.44
CA ASP A 569 2.16 24.19 -2.99
C ASP A 569 1.83 22.70 -2.82
N ILE A 570 2.36 21.89 -3.74
CA ILE A 570 2.24 20.43 -3.76
C ILE A 570 3.60 19.83 -3.35
N THR A 571 3.57 18.94 -2.36
CA THR A 571 4.69 18.07 -1.99
C THR A 571 4.63 16.82 -2.86
N LEU A 572 5.61 16.63 -3.73
CA LEU A 572 5.73 15.46 -4.61
C LEU A 572 6.87 14.57 -4.11
N ASN A 573 6.57 13.30 -3.84
CA ASN A 573 7.56 12.27 -3.54
C ASN A 573 7.72 11.35 -4.76
N LEU A 574 8.96 11.10 -5.17
CA LEU A 574 9.35 10.19 -6.24
C LEU A 574 10.35 9.18 -5.67
N ASP A 575 9.85 8.02 -5.25
CA ASP A 575 10.66 7.08 -4.49
C ASP A 575 11.26 5.98 -5.34
N TYR A 576 12.48 5.59 -4.98
CA TYR A 576 13.04 4.33 -5.42
C TYR A 576 12.24 3.17 -4.82
N MET A 577 11.96 3.24 -3.51
CA MET A 577 11.10 2.29 -2.80
C MET A 577 10.69 2.82 -1.43
N GLN A 578 9.57 2.29 -0.92
CA GLN A 578 9.10 2.51 0.44
C GLN A 578 8.91 1.17 1.19
N SER A 579 9.15 1.17 2.50
CA SER A 579 8.86 -0.01 3.33
C SER A 579 7.36 -0.29 3.36
N GLY A 580 6.97 -1.56 3.43
CA GLY A 580 5.58 -1.99 3.53
C GLY A 580 4.87 -1.47 4.78
N LEU A 581 3.55 -1.67 4.81
CA LEU A 581 2.69 -1.26 5.91
C LEU A 581 2.68 -2.26 7.07
N GLY A 582 2.77 -3.56 6.78
CA GLY A 582 2.63 -4.63 7.78
C GLY A 582 1.27 -4.60 8.51
N GLY A 583 1.26 -5.10 9.75
CA GLY A 583 0.12 -5.07 10.68
C GLY A 583 0.55 -4.67 12.10
N GLY A 584 1.55 -3.79 12.21
CA GLY A 584 2.33 -3.62 13.43
C GLY A 584 1.59 -3.03 14.66
N SER A 585 0.40 -2.48 14.45
CA SER A 585 -0.49 -1.96 15.51
C SER A 585 -1.02 -3.06 16.43
N CYS A 586 -1.37 -4.22 15.86
CA CYS A 586 -1.71 -5.45 16.58
C CYS A 586 -1.39 -6.66 15.69
N GLY A 587 -0.38 -7.43 16.06
CA GLY A 587 0.11 -8.56 15.25
C GLY A 587 1.51 -8.36 14.67
N PRO A 588 1.88 -9.12 13.61
CA PRO A 588 3.23 -9.10 13.05
C PRO A 588 3.62 -7.78 12.37
N ASP A 589 4.91 -7.47 12.40
CA ASP A 589 5.50 -6.38 11.61
C ASP A 589 5.54 -6.72 10.11
N THR A 590 5.83 -5.70 9.30
CA THR A 590 6.12 -5.82 7.87
C THR A 590 7.14 -6.94 7.60
N LEU A 591 6.83 -7.83 6.66
CA LEU A 591 7.74 -8.94 6.35
C LEU A 591 9.09 -8.44 5.80
N PRO A 592 10.21 -9.16 6.04
CA PRO A 592 11.56 -8.74 5.66
C PRO A 592 11.75 -8.35 4.19
N GLN A 593 11.06 -9.03 3.25
CA GLN A 593 11.16 -8.73 1.82
C GLN A 593 10.55 -7.40 1.41
N TYR A 594 9.73 -6.78 2.28
CA TYR A 594 9.08 -5.49 2.05
C TYR A 594 9.73 -4.36 2.86
N LEU A 595 10.85 -4.61 3.52
CA LEU A 595 11.59 -3.61 4.30
C LEU A 595 12.77 -3.06 3.50
N VAL A 596 12.88 -1.74 3.45
CA VAL A 596 14.00 -1.03 2.81
C VAL A 596 15.24 -1.16 3.68
N LYS A 597 16.33 -1.72 3.15
CA LYS A 597 17.60 -1.84 3.88
C LYS A 597 18.48 -0.60 3.67
N PRO A 598 19.30 -0.21 4.66
CA PRO A 598 20.30 0.83 4.50
C PRO A 598 21.51 0.30 3.73
N GLU A 599 21.34 0.00 2.45
CA GLU A 599 22.41 -0.45 1.54
C GLU A 599 22.72 0.62 0.47
N PRO A 600 23.95 0.67 -0.09
CA PRO A 600 24.25 1.57 -1.19
C PRO A 600 23.30 1.36 -2.37
N VAL A 601 22.70 2.43 -2.86
CA VAL A 601 21.73 2.38 -3.95
C VAL A 601 21.93 3.51 -4.95
N THR A 602 21.72 3.19 -6.22
CA THR A 602 21.67 4.15 -7.32
C THR A 602 20.31 4.05 -8.00
N PHE A 603 19.62 5.18 -8.14
CA PHE A 603 18.36 5.23 -8.88
C PHE A 603 18.28 6.51 -9.72
N ARG A 604 17.42 6.47 -10.74
CA ARG A 604 17.29 7.55 -11.72
C ARG A 604 15.85 7.96 -11.94
N ILE A 605 15.65 9.26 -11.98
CA ILE A 605 14.39 9.90 -12.38
C ILE A 605 14.69 10.84 -13.53
N ARG A 606 13.85 10.83 -14.57
CA ARG A 606 13.88 11.86 -15.61
C ARG A 606 12.72 12.83 -15.40
N LEU A 607 13.04 14.11 -15.24
CA LEU A 607 12.07 15.19 -15.24
C LEU A 607 12.03 15.83 -16.62
N ARG A 608 10.84 16.21 -17.08
CA ARG A 608 10.65 16.88 -18.36
C ARG A 608 9.44 17.83 -18.29
N PRO A 609 9.61 19.14 -18.57
CA PRO A 609 8.48 20.03 -18.79
C PRO A 609 7.57 19.51 -19.92
N ILE A 610 6.27 19.66 -19.76
CA ILE A 610 5.28 19.25 -20.76
C ILE A 610 4.42 20.44 -21.19
N SER A 611 4.24 20.56 -22.51
CA SER A 611 3.39 21.57 -23.14
C SER A 611 1.97 21.05 -23.40
N PRO A 612 0.97 21.95 -23.54
CA PRO A 612 -0.36 21.60 -24.01
C PRO A 612 -0.33 20.75 -25.30
N GLY A 613 -1.04 19.62 -25.29
CA GLY A 613 -1.13 18.71 -26.43
C GLY A 613 0.01 17.70 -26.58
N GLU A 614 1.08 17.80 -25.80
CA GLU A 614 2.07 16.73 -25.70
C GLU A 614 1.49 15.53 -24.93
N SER A 615 1.87 14.32 -25.33
CA SER A 615 1.43 13.08 -24.66
C SER A 615 2.49 12.62 -23.66
N PRO A 616 2.20 12.60 -22.35
CA PRO A 616 3.11 12.07 -21.34
C PRO A 616 3.57 10.64 -21.66
N MET A 617 2.66 9.80 -22.18
CA MET A 617 2.96 8.42 -22.58
C MET A 617 3.97 8.33 -23.73
N LYS A 618 3.83 9.18 -24.77
CA LYS A 618 4.81 9.19 -25.88
C LYS A 618 6.17 9.69 -25.39
N LEU A 619 6.17 10.77 -24.61
CA LEU A 619 7.39 11.36 -24.08
C LEU A 619 8.11 10.38 -23.13
N SER A 620 7.40 9.69 -22.23
CA SER A 620 7.98 8.75 -21.26
C SER A 620 8.73 7.58 -21.91
N LYS A 621 8.45 7.30 -23.18
CA LYS A 621 9.10 6.22 -23.94
C LYS A 621 10.32 6.65 -24.71
N GLN A 622 10.57 7.94 -24.86
CA GLN A 622 11.80 8.40 -25.50
C GLN A 622 13.01 8.09 -24.62
N VAL A 623 14.12 7.70 -25.21
CA VAL A 623 15.39 7.44 -24.52
C VAL A 623 16.44 8.39 -25.09
N ILE A 624 17.16 9.09 -24.22
CA ILE A 624 18.24 9.96 -24.65
C ILE A 624 19.49 9.12 -24.84
N LYS A 625 20.12 9.27 -25.99
CA LYS A 625 21.38 8.62 -26.32
C LYS A 625 22.51 9.62 -26.16
N ASP A 626 23.27 9.43 -25.09
CA ASP A 626 24.49 10.19 -24.76
C ASP A 626 25.63 9.87 -25.75
#